data_AF-A0A0H3CLX7-F1
#
_entry.id   AF-A0A0H3CLX7-F1
#
_cell.length_a   1.000
_cell.length_b   1.000
_cell.length_c   1.000
_cell.angle_alpha   90.00
_cell.angle_beta   90.00
_cell.angle_gamma   90.00
#
_symmetry.space_group_name_H-M   'P 1'
#
loop_
_entity.id
_entity.type
_entity.pdbx_description
1 polymer ?
#
loop_
_entity_poly.entity_id
_entity_poly.type
_entity_poly.pdbx_seq_one_letter_code
_entity_poly.pdbx_strand_id
1 'polypeptide(L)'
;MYQDKILVRHLGLQPYEPVSQAMHDFTDSRDDTTPDEIWLVEHLPVFTQGQAGKAEHLLMTGDIPVIQSDRGGQVTYHGPGQQVMYVLLNLKRRKLGVRELVTLLEQTVVNTLAEYGIDAHPRADAPGVYVGEMKICSLGLRIRKGCSFHGLALNINMDLKPFQRINPCGYAGMEMTQMCQWVDTATTENIRPVLLANMLALLNNPPHEYITA
;
A
#
# COMPACT_ATOMS: atom_id res chain seq x y z
N MET A 1 -25.86 -9.58 -12.71
CA MET A 1 -25.10 -9.92 -11.48
C MET A 1 -24.35 -8.65 -11.15
N TYR A 2 -24.90 -7.83 -10.24
CA TYR A 2 -24.36 -6.50 -9.97
C TYR A 2 -22.89 -6.64 -9.58
N GLN A 3 -22.00 -6.01 -10.37
CA GLN A 3 -20.60 -5.87 -10.01
C GLN A 3 -20.55 -5.25 -8.61
N ASP A 4 -19.96 -5.96 -7.64
CA ASP A 4 -19.93 -5.52 -6.25
C ASP A 4 -19.23 -4.16 -6.16
N LYS A 5 -20.06 -3.14 -5.93
CA LYS A 5 -19.67 -1.75 -5.82
C LYS A 5 -18.52 -1.60 -4.82
N ILE A 6 -17.52 -0.79 -5.17
CA ILE A 6 -16.42 -0.44 -4.26
C ILE A 6 -16.64 0.95 -3.70
N LEU A 7 -16.54 1.10 -2.38
CA LEU A 7 -16.53 2.42 -1.76
C LEU A 7 -15.08 2.89 -1.60
N VAL A 8 -14.81 4.14 -1.94
CA VAL A 8 -13.48 4.72 -1.89
C VAL A 8 -13.45 5.77 -0.78
N ARG A 9 -12.56 5.60 0.20
CA ARG A 9 -12.31 6.60 1.25
C ARG A 9 -11.02 7.34 0.97
N HIS A 10 -11.08 8.67 1.01
CA HIS A 10 -9.89 9.51 1.06
C HIS A 10 -9.74 10.05 2.48
N LEU A 11 -8.76 9.51 3.22
CA LEU A 11 -8.56 9.79 4.65
C LEU A 11 -7.62 10.98 4.90
N GLY A 12 -6.88 11.44 3.87
CA GLY A 12 -5.86 12.47 4.01
C GLY A 12 -4.66 12.00 4.84
N LEU A 13 -4.04 12.92 5.58
CA LEU A 13 -2.92 12.63 6.48
C LEU A 13 -3.43 12.15 7.85
N GLN A 14 -3.05 10.95 8.26
CA GLN A 14 -3.54 10.32 9.50
C GLN A 14 -2.43 9.65 10.33
N PRO A 15 -2.55 9.59 11.67
CA PRO A 15 -1.77 8.67 12.48
C PRO A 15 -2.02 7.21 12.07
N TYR A 16 -1.02 6.34 12.21
CA TYR A 16 -1.12 4.95 11.74
C TYR A 16 -2.09 4.10 12.57
N GLU A 17 -1.99 4.13 13.90
CA GLU A 17 -2.75 3.23 14.78
C GLU A 17 -4.27 3.33 14.63
N PRO A 18 -4.89 4.53 14.58
CA PRO A 18 -6.34 4.63 14.40
C PRO A 18 -6.82 4.05 13.07
N VAL A 19 -6.08 4.28 11.98
CA VAL A 19 -6.42 3.73 10.66
C VAL A 19 -6.23 2.21 10.64
N SER A 20 -5.16 1.72 11.27
CA SER A 20 -4.95 0.29 11.45
C SER A 20 -6.10 -0.35 12.22
N GLN A 21 -6.49 0.20 13.37
CA GLN A 21 -7.62 -0.29 14.17
C GLN A 21 -8.92 -0.27 13.35
N ALA A 22 -9.19 0.80 12.62
CA ALA A 22 -10.38 0.88 11.75
C ALA A 22 -10.40 -0.22 10.67
N MET A 23 -9.25 -0.57 10.07
CA MET A 23 -9.18 -1.70 9.12
C MET A 23 -9.51 -3.04 9.78
N HIS A 24 -9.06 -3.24 11.03
CA HIS A 24 -9.38 -4.44 11.80
C HIS A 24 -10.87 -4.50 12.12
N ASP A 25 -11.43 -3.42 12.66
CA ASP A 25 -12.84 -3.33 13.04
C ASP A 25 -13.74 -3.55 11.83
N PHE A 26 -13.48 -2.86 10.70
CA PHE A 26 -14.19 -3.06 9.44
C PHE A 26 -14.11 -4.53 8.98
N THR A 27 -12.91 -5.12 9.01
CA THR A 27 -12.74 -6.51 8.57
C THR A 27 -13.43 -7.51 9.50
N ASP A 28 -13.54 -7.20 10.79
CA ASP A 28 -14.17 -8.07 11.77
C ASP A 28 -15.69 -7.97 11.80
N SER A 29 -16.23 -6.78 11.52
CA SER A 29 -17.67 -6.51 11.53
C SER A 29 -18.36 -6.75 10.18
N ARG A 30 -17.62 -6.74 9.07
CA ARG A 30 -18.21 -6.95 7.73
C ARG A 30 -18.75 -8.36 7.53
N ASP A 31 -19.77 -8.45 6.69
CA ASP A 31 -20.38 -9.69 6.22
C ASP A 31 -20.32 -9.81 4.69
N ASP A 32 -20.97 -10.85 4.13
CA ASP A 32 -21.00 -11.11 2.68
C ASP A 32 -21.71 -10.02 1.87
N THR A 33 -22.54 -9.19 2.51
CA THR A 33 -23.29 -8.09 1.89
C THR A 33 -22.60 -6.73 2.00
N THR A 34 -21.61 -6.62 2.90
CA THR A 34 -20.84 -5.41 3.09
C THR A 34 -20.00 -5.12 1.82
N PRO A 35 -20.13 -3.92 1.24
CA PRO A 35 -19.32 -3.52 0.08
C PRO A 35 -17.83 -3.59 0.37
N ASP A 36 -17.04 -3.83 -0.68
CA ASP A 36 -15.59 -3.69 -0.55
C ASP A 36 -15.19 -2.23 -0.46
N GLU A 37 -14.08 -1.96 0.23
CA GLU A 37 -13.56 -0.61 0.34
C GLU A 37 -12.10 -0.51 -0.11
N ILE A 38 -11.75 0.64 -0.66
CA ILE A 38 -10.36 1.06 -0.90
C ILE A 38 -10.11 2.35 -0.12
N TRP A 39 -9.11 2.35 0.76
CA TRP A 39 -8.77 3.52 1.57
C TRP A 39 -7.47 4.12 1.08
N LEU A 40 -7.49 5.42 0.82
CA LEU A 40 -6.38 6.22 0.34
C LEU A 40 -5.94 7.15 1.45
N VAL A 41 -4.71 6.99 1.92
CA VAL A 41 -4.20 7.67 3.12
C VAL A 41 -2.72 8.00 2.96
N GLU A 42 -2.30 9.07 3.63
CA GLU A 42 -0.90 9.34 3.95
C GLU A 42 -0.73 9.20 5.46
N HIS A 43 0.45 8.77 5.91
CA HIS A 43 0.71 8.65 7.35
C HIS A 43 1.69 9.70 7.85
N LEU A 44 1.51 10.08 9.12
CA LEU A 44 2.59 10.70 9.88
C LEU A 44 3.80 9.75 9.93
N PRO A 45 5.04 10.27 10.09
CA PRO A 45 6.24 9.44 10.13
C PRO A 45 6.10 8.27 11.12
N VAL A 46 6.24 7.04 10.61
CA VAL A 46 6.09 5.82 11.40
C VAL A 46 6.90 4.67 10.79
N PHE A 47 7.57 3.90 11.64
CA PHE A 47 8.07 2.58 11.27
C PHE A 47 7.04 1.53 11.63
N THR A 48 6.75 0.62 10.70
CA THR A 48 5.87 -0.52 10.99
C THR A 48 6.64 -1.82 10.83
N GLN A 49 6.50 -2.72 11.80
CA GLN A 49 7.11 -4.04 11.78
C GLN A 49 6.02 -5.08 11.52
N GLY A 50 6.05 -5.73 10.34
CA GLY A 50 5.11 -6.79 9.99
C GLY A 50 5.37 -8.11 10.74
N GLN A 51 4.53 -9.12 10.49
CA GLN A 51 4.58 -10.41 11.19
C GLN A 51 5.90 -11.18 11.04
N ALA A 52 6.59 -11.01 9.90
CA ALA A 52 7.90 -11.62 9.65
C ALA A 52 9.06 -10.68 10.04
N GLY A 53 8.76 -9.52 10.60
CA GLY A 53 9.74 -8.52 10.97
C GLY A 53 10.54 -8.97 12.18
N LYS A 54 11.85 -8.81 12.10
CA LYS A 54 12.77 -9.04 13.22
C LYS A 54 13.27 -7.72 13.77
N ALA A 55 13.50 -7.68 15.08
CA ALA A 55 14.02 -6.49 15.76
C ALA A 55 15.37 -6.03 15.21
N GLU A 56 16.21 -6.95 14.71
CA GLU A 56 17.52 -6.66 14.11
C GLU A 56 17.46 -5.80 12.83
N HIS A 57 16.29 -5.68 12.20
CA HIS A 57 16.10 -4.81 11.04
C HIS A 57 15.73 -3.38 11.41
N LEU A 58 15.54 -3.07 12.70
CA LEU A 58 15.43 -1.72 13.23
C LEU A 58 16.82 -1.27 13.68
N LEU A 59 17.43 -0.32 12.95
CA LEU A 59 18.82 0.05 13.20
C LEU A 59 18.91 1.23 14.18
N MET A 60 18.29 2.36 13.84
CA MET A 60 18.36 3.60 14.62
C MET A 60 17.07 4.41 14.51
N THR A 61 15.97 3.90 15.07
CA THR A 61 14.61 4.46 14.87
C THR A 61 14.38 5.82 15.52
N GLY A 62 15.17 6.18 16.53
CA GLY A 62 15.17 7.47 17.24
C GLY A 62 13.78 7.94 17.66
N ASP A 63 13.37 9.09 17.15
CA ASP A 63 12.13 9.81 17.45
C ASP A 63 10.89 9.31 16.69
N ILE A 64 11.07 8.54 15.60
CA ILE A 64 9.96 7.99 14.82
C ILE A 64 9.42 6.75 15.54
N PRO A 65 8.11 6.67 15.84
CA PRO A 65 7.52 5.54 16.54
C PRO A 65 7.64 4.25 15.72
N VAL A 66 7.81 3.13 16.42
CA VAL A 66 7.79 1.79 15.84
C VAL A 66 6.52 1.09 16.29
N ILE A 67 5.65 0.74 15.34
CA ILE A 67 4.37 0.10 15.60
C ILE A 67 4.38 -1.33 15.06
N GLN A 68 3.96 -2.28 15.88
CA GLN A 68 3.79 -3.67 15.44
C GLN A 68 2.54 -3.75 14.55
N SER A 69 2.70 -4.37 13.39
CA SER A 69 1.65 -4.53 12.39
C SER A 69 1.44 -6.01 12.09
N ASP A 70 0.19 -6.40 11.87
CA ASP A 70 -0.17 -7.77 11.54
C ASP A 70 -0.08 -8.07 10.02
N ARG A 71 0.35 -7.10 9.21
CA ARG A 71 0.62 -7.31 7.78
C ARG A 71 1.77 -8.29 7.56
N GLY A 72 1.76 -8.93 6.40
CA GLY A 72 2.93 -9.66 5.89
C GLY A 72 4.16 -8.75 5.69
N GLY A 73 5.31 -9.40 5.59
CA GLY A 73 6.60 -8.72 5.38
C GLY A 73 7.28 -8.31 6.68
N GLN A 74 8.38 -7.57 6.52
CA GLN A 74 9.27 -7.16 7.61
C GLN A 74 9.02 -5.71 8.03
N VAL A 75 10.07 -4.95 8.30
CA VAL A 75 10.00 -3.52 8.60
C VAL A 75 9.83 -2.65 7.34
N THR A 76 9.05 -1.58 7.46
CA THR A 76 8.97 -0.49 6.45
C THR A 76 8.75 0.86 7.14
N TYR A 77 8.79 1.94 6.36
CA TYR A 77 8.52 3.31 6.78
C TYR A 77 7.35 3.90 5.98
N HIS A 78 6.52 4.67 6.67
CA HIS A 78 5.50 5.53 6.05
C HIS A 78 5.69 6.97 6.53
N GLY A 79 5.39 7.94 5.66
CA GLY A 79 5.47 9.36 5.97
C GLY A 79 4.74 10.21 4.93
N PRO A 80 4.63 11.53 5.16
CA PRO A 80 4.01 12.46 4.21
C PRO A 80 4.69 12.40 2.84
N GLY A 81 3.89 12.48 1.76
CA GLY A 81 4.36 12.33 0.39
C GLY A 81 4.39 10.89 -0.13
N GLN A 82 3.92 9.92 0.66
CA GLN A 82 3.74 8.53 0.28
C GLN A 82 2.25 8.20 0.17
N GLN A 83 1.80 7.73 -0.99
CA GLN A 83 0.42 7.26 -1.13
C GLN A 83 0.30 5.83 -0.63
N VAL A 84 -0.42 5.64 0.47
CA VAL A 84 -0.81 4.30 0.93
C VAL A 84 -2.22 4.00 0.43
N MET A 85 -2.40 2.82 -0.17
CA MET A 85 -3.69 2.31 -0.60
C MET A 85 -3.96 1.01 0.13
N TYR A 86 -4.97 1.02 1.01
CA TYR A 86 -5.47 -0.17 1.65
C TYR A 86 -6.63 -0.77 0.85
N VAL A 87 -6.58 -2.07 0.60
CA VAL A 87 -7.56 -2.81 -0.20
C VAL A 87 -8.33 -3.77 0.69
N LEU A 88 -9.52 -3.35 1.10
CA LEU A 88 -10.38 -4.09 2.01
C LEU A 88 -11.38 -4.93 1.22
N LEU A 89 -10.91 -6.02 0.60
CA LEU A 89 -11.68 -6.81 -0.36
C LEU A 89 -12.11 -8.17 0.19
N ASN A 90 -13.35 -8.58 -0.06
CA ASN A 90 -13.81 -9.97 0.11
C ASN A 90 -13.33 -10.81 -1.08
N LEU A 91 -12.27 -11.59 -0.85
CA LEU A 91 -11.59 -12.34 -1.90
C LEU A 91 -12.43 -13.48 -2.45
N LYS A 92 -13.24 -14.12 -1.59
CA LYS A 92 -14.15 -15.20 -2.00
C LYS A 92 -15.20 -14.67 -2.96
N ARG A 93 -15.82 -13.53 -2.63
CA ARG A 93 -16.83 -12.88 -3.48
C ARG A 93 -16.24 -12.45 -4.82
N ARG A 94 -15.03 -11.89 -4.80
CA ARG A 94 -14.30 -11.50 -6.02
C ARG A 94 -13.66 -12.65 -6.78
N LYS A 95 -13.70 -13.88 -6.26
CA LYS A 95 -13.00 -15.05 -6.81
C LYS A 95 -11.52 -14.79 -7.04
N LEU A 96 -10.88 -14.08 -6.12
CA LEU A 96 -9.49 -13.64 -6.22
C LEU A 96 -8.62 -14.43 -5.25
N GLY A 97 -7.53 -15.01 -5.72
CA GLY A 97 -6.49 -15.61 -4.88
C GLY A 97 -5.60 -14.55 -4.22
N VAL A 98 -4.93 -14.90 -3.12
CA VAL A 98 -4.01 -13.98 -2.43
C VAL A 98 -2.84 -13.56 -3.33
N ARG A 99 -2.25 -14.52 -4.07
CA ARG A 99 -1.17 -14.24 -5.02
C ARG A 99 -1.64 -13.37 -6.18
N GLU A 100 -2.84 -13.62 -6.69
CA GLU A 100 -3.46 -12.81 -7.75
C GLU A 100 -3.69 -11.38 -7.27
N LEU A 101 -4.13 -11.17 -6.02
CA LEU A 101 -4.23 -9.84 -5.44
C LEU A 101 -2.87 -9.14 -5.34
N VAL A 102 -1.81 -9.85 -4.93
CA VAL A 102 -0.45 -9.27 -4.91
C VAL A 102 -0.02 -8.84 -6.32
N THR A 103 -0.16 -9.72 -7.32
CA THR A 103 0.14 -9.41 -8.71
C THR A 103 -0.68 -8.23 -9.23
N LEU A 104 -1.95 -8.14 -8.84
CA LEU A 104 -2.83 -7.03 -9.21
C LEU A 104 -2.35 -5.70 -8.63
N LEU A 105 -1.93 -5.68 -7.35
CA LEU A 105 -1.36 -4.48 -6.71
C LEU A 105 -0.02 -4.08 -7.35
N GLU A 106 0.83 -5.03 -7.67
CA GLU A 106 2.08 -4.77 -8.38
C GLU A 106 1.81 -4.17 -9.77
N GLN A 107 0.91 -4.80 -10.54
CA GLN A 107 0.55 -4.32 -11.88
C GLN A 107 -0.13 -2.95 -11.84
N THR A 108 -0.92 -2.67 -10.80
CA THR A 108 -1.53 -1.35 -10.58
C THR A 108 -0.46 -0.26 -10.54
N VAL A 109 0.62 -0.49 -9.79
CA VAL A 109 1.72 0.46 -9.65
C VAL A 109 2.54 0.53 -10.94
N VAL A 110 2.84 -0.61 -11.57
CA VAL A 110 3.56 -0.63 -12.86
C VAL A 110 2.82 0.18 -13.93
N ASN A 111 1.50 -0.05 -14.08
CA ASN A 111 0.70 0.71 -15.04
C ASN A 111 0.68 2.21 -14.71
N THR A 112 0.53 2.55 -13.42
CA THR A 112 0.56 3.93 -12.95
C THR A 112 1.87 4.61 -13.31
N LEU A 113 3.01 3.96 -13.06
CA LEU A 113 4.34 4.49 -13.34
C LEU A 113 4.60 4.61 -14.86
N ALA A 114 4.09 3.66 -15.65
CA ALA A 114 4.21 3.69 -17.10
C ALA A 114 3.50 4.90 -17.75
N GLU A 115 2.38 5.38 -17.17
CA GLU A 115 1.70 6.61 -17.64
C GLU A 115 2.58 7.86 -17.51
N TYR A 116 3.59 7.82 -16.63
CA TYR A 116 4.57 8.89 -16.44
C TYR A 116 5.93 8.57 -17.08
N GLY A 117 6.02 7.52 -17.90
CA GLY A 117 7.26 7.13 -18.58
C GLY A 117 8.32 6.52 -17.66
N ILE A 118 7.92 6.04 -16.47
CA ILE A 118 8.83 5.39 -15.52
C ILE A 118 8.76 3.87 -15.76
N ASP A 119 9.87 3.28 -16.20
CA ASP A 119 9.98 1.84 -16.42
C ASP A 119 10.15 1.10 -15.09
N ALA A 120 9.11 0.38 -14.67
CA ALA A 120 9.04 -0.28 -13.38
C ALA A 120 8.57 -1.73 -13.52
N HIS A 121 9.01 -2.59 -12.60
CA HIS A 121 8.71 -4.02 -12.65
C HIS A 121 8.55 -4.64 -11.25
N PRO A 122 7.76 -5.72 -11.11
CA PRO A 122 7.73 -6.53 -9.91
C PRO A 122 8.92 -7.50 -9.86
N ARG A 123 9.16 -8.06 -8.68
CA ARG A 123 10.18 -9.08 -8.45
C ARG A 123 9.60 -10.30 -7.77
N ALA A 124 9.86 -11.48 -8.32
CA ALA A 124 9.32 -12.74 -7.80
C ALA A 124 9.93 -13.12 -6.42
N ASP A 125 11.16 -12.70 -6.15
CA ASP A 125 11.91 -12.99 -4.93
C ASP A 125 11.67 -11.97 -3.82
N ALA A 126 11.19 -10.77 -4.16
CA ALA A 126 11.00 -9.66 -3.23
C ALA A 126 9.73 -8.86 -3.59
N PRO A 127 8.58 -9.14 -2.94
CA PRO A 127 7.30 -8.49 -3.26
C PRO A 127 7.39 -6.96 -3.17
N GLY A 128 6.87 -6.26 -4.18
CA GLY A 128 7.10 -4.83 -4.35
C GLY A 128 7.24 -4.44 -5.82
N VAL A 129 7.37 -3.14 -6.07
CA VAL A 129 7.68 -2.61 -7.41
C VAL A 129 8.96 -1.81 -7.38
N TYR A 130 9.76 -1.95 -8.44
CA TYR A 130 11.14 -1.50 -8.54
C TYR A 130 11.38 -0.72 -9.83
N VAL A 131 12.30 0.24 -9.78
CA VAL A 131 12.86 0.95 -10.94
C VAL A 131 14.35 0.66 -10.96
N GLY A 132 14.81 -0.13 -11.94
CA GLY A 132 16.08 -0.83 -11.82
C GLY A 132 16.10 -1.70 -10.57
N GLU A 133 17.12 -1.57 -9.72
CA GLU A 133 17.21 -2.28 -8.44
C GLU A 133 16.57 -1.53 -7.26
N MET A 134 16.17 -0.27 -7.45
CA MET A 134 15.63 0.56 -6.37
C MET A 134 14.15 0.31 -6.18
N LYS A 135 13.71 0.16 -4.93
CA LYS A 135 12.30 -0.07 -4.61
C LYS A 135 11.52 1.23 -4.55
N ILE A 136 10.44 1.34 -5.33
CA ILE A 136 9.56 2.51 -5.37
C ILE A 136 8.24 2.30 -4.64
N CYS A 137 7.78 1.04 -4.54
CA CYS A 137 6.55 0.69 -3.85
C CYS A 137 6.70 -0.56 -2.98
N SER A 138 6.23 -0.46 -1.73
CA SER A 138 6.17 -1.59 -0.80
C SER A 138 4.77 -2.19 -0.76
N LEU A 139 4.69 -3.52 -0.71
CA LEU A 139 3.44 -4.26 -0.59
C LEU A 139 3.42 -5.09 0.69
N GLY A 140 2.26 -5.13 1.34
CA GLY A 140 2.03 -5.96 2.52
C GLY A 140 0.54 -6.10 2.77
N LEU A 141 0.08 -7.35 2.82
CA LEU A 141 -1.34 -7.69 3.01
C LEU A 141 -1.52 -8.56 4.26
N ARG A 142 -2.74 -8.54 4.78
CA ARG A 142 -3.25 -9.54 5.72
C ARG A 142 -4.58 -10.07 5.20
N ILE A 143 -4.77 -11.39 5.32
CA ILE A 143 -6.04 -12.04 5.02
C ILE A 143 -6.63 -12.56 6.33
N ARG A 144 -7.88 -12.20 6.60
CA ARG A 144 -8.64 -12.67 7.76
C ARG A 144 -10.07 -12.95 7.31
N LYS A 145 -10.63 -14.12 7.64
CA LYS A 145 -11.99 -14.54 7.21
C LYS A 145 -12.24 -14.45 5.68
N GLY A 146 -11.22 -14.73 4.85
CA GLY A 146 -11.32 -14.65 3.38
C GLY A 146 -11.32 -13.23 2.82
N CYS A 147 -10.92 -12.27 3.64
CA CYS A 147 -11.08 -10.84 3.43
C CYS A 147 -9.70 -10.14 3.62
N SER A 148 -9.27 -9.31 2.67
CA SER A 148 -7.98 -8.61 2.71
C SER A 148 -8.06 -7.28 3.46
N PHE A 149 -6.94 -6.82 3.98
CA PHE A 149 -6.66 -5.45 4.42
C PHE A 149 -5.15 -5.22 4.44
N HIS A 150 -4.72 -3.98 4.72
CA HIS A 150 -3.45 -3.40 4.27
C HIS A 150 -3.41 -3.30 2.73
N GLY A 151 -2.24 -3.21 2.10
CA GLY A 151 -2.15 -3.04 0.65
C GLY A 151 -0.78 -2.62 0.18
N LEU A 152 -0.71 -1.46 -0.48
CA LEU A 152 0.52 -0.93 -1.09
C LEU A 152 0.86 0.47 -0.57
N ALA A 153 2.13 0.84 -0.67
CA ALA A 153 2.66 2.14 -0.27
C ALA A 153 3.64 2.65 -1.35
N LEU A 154 3.18 3.57 -2.18
CA LEU A 154 3.92 4.15 -3.31
C LEU A 154 4.62 5.43 -2.86
N ASN A 155 5.95 5.46 -3.02
CA ASN A 155 6.76 6.63 -2.72
C ASN A 155 6.61 7.66 -3.85
N ILE A 156 6.02 8.82 -3.57
CA ILE A 156 5.76 9.85 -4.59
C ILE A 156 6.73 11.01 -4.42
N ASN A 157 6.65 11.71 -3.29
CA ASN A 157 7.47 12.88 -2.96
C ASN A 157 7.60 13.01 -1.44
N MET A 158 8.33 12.09 -0.83
CA MET A 158 8.51 11.93 0.60
C MET A 158 9.97 12.09 1.03
N ASP A 159 10.19 12.23 2.35
CA ASP A 159 11.55 12.07 2.89
C ASP A 159 11.94 10.58 2.92
N LEU A 160 12.94 10.21 2.12
CA LEU A 160 13.47 8.85 2.07
C LEU A 160 14.54 8.56 3.13
N LYS A 161 15.09 9.57 3.82
CA LYS A 161 16.16 9.38 4.82
C LYS A 161 15.78 8.36 5.91
N PRO A 162 14.54 8.29 6.42
CA PRO A 162 14.17 7.30 7.42
C PRO A 162 14.35 5.84 6.99
N PHE A 163 14.30 5.53 5.69
CA PHE A 163 14.58 4.18 5.20
C PHE A 163 16.02 3.72 5.48
N GLN A 164 16.98 4.65 5.62
CA GLN A 164 18.38 4.34 5.99
C GLN A 164 18.52 3.90 7.45
N ARG A 165 17.47 4.08 8.27
CA ARG A 165 17.44 3.74 9.71
C ARG A 165 16.89 2.34 9.96
N ILE A 166 16.55 1.61 8.90
CA ILE A 166 16.00 0.26 8.90
C ILE A 166 16.64 -0.58 7.78
N ASN A 167 16.47 -1.90 7.85
CA ASN A 167 16.72 -2.79 6.71
C ASN A 167 15.36 -3.10 6.05
N PRO A 168 14.91 -2.31 5.07
CA PRO A 168 13.56 -2.48 4.52
C PRO A 168 13.41 -3.85 3.87
N CYS A 169 12.28 -4.51 4.14
CA CYS A 169 12.04 -5.90 3.72
C CYS A 169 13.10 -6.93 4.22
N GLY A 170 13.96 -6.55 5.17
CA GLY A 170 15.03 -7.38 5.73
C GLY A 170 16.33 -7.42 4.91
N TYR A 171 16.42 -6.63 3.83
CA TYR A 171 17.62 -6.56 3.00
C TYR A 171 18.46 -5.35 3.40
N ALA A 172 19.70 -5.61 3.83
CA ALA A 172 20.65 -4.54 4.09
C ALA A 172 21.03 -3.84 2.78
N GLY A 173 21.02 -2.50 2.80
CA GLY A 173 21.41 -1.69 1.64
C GLY A 173 20.40 -1.62 0.50
N MET A 174 19.16 -2.09 0.69
CA MET A 174 18.08 -1.90 -0.28
C MET A 174 17.81 -0.40 -0.47
N GLU A 175 18.07 0.09 -1.67
CA GLU A 175 17.83 1.48 -2.03
C GLU A 175 16.34 1.72 -2.32
N MET A 176 15.81 2.79 -1.73
CA MET A 176 14.45 3.24 -1.97
C MET A 176 14.47 4.43 -2.93
N THR A 177 13.48 4.51 -3.82
CA THR A 177 13.29 5.64 -4.73
C THR A 177 11.86 6.15 -4.67
N GLN A 178 11.55 7.21 -5.43
CA GLN A 178 10.25 7.90 -5.44
C GLN A 178 9.99 8.61 -6.76
N MET A 179 8.71 8.81 -7.10
CA MET A 179 8.30 9.35 -8.40
C MET A 179 8.87 10.73 -8.73
N CYS A 180 9.04 11.61 -7.74
CA CYS A 180 9.53 12.97 -7.97
C CYS A 180 10.98 13.04 -8.47
N GLN A 181 11.70 11.91 -8.57
CA GLN A 181 13.00 11.84 -9.24
C GLN A 181 12.88 11.86 -10.78
N TRP A 182 11.70 11.54 -11.32
CA TRP A 182 11.41 11.52 -12.76
C TRP A 182 10.35 12.56 -13.16
N VAL A 183 9.45 12.90 -12.24
CA VAL A 183 8.33 13.80 -12.50
C VAL A 183 8.32 14.91 -11.45
N ASP A 184 8.86 16.08 -11.80
CA ASP A 184 9.02 17.21 -10.87
C ASP A 184 7.71 17.66 -10.20
N THR A 185 6.58 17.47 -10.88
CA THR A 185 5.25 17.84 -10.40
C THR A 185 4.55 16.73 -9.61
N ALA A 186 5.19 15.59 -9.37
CA ALA A 186 4.56 14.46 -8.70
C ALA A 186 4.17 14.80 -7.26
N THR A 187 2.88 14.63 -6.96
CA THR A 187 2.29 14.82 -5.64
C THR A 187 1.28 13.71 -5.36
N THR A 188 0.99 13.43 -4.10
CA THR A 188 -0.07 12.47 -3.75
C THR A 188 -1.42 12.90 -4.33
N GLU A 189 -1.68 14.20 -4.49
CA GLU A 189 -2.91 14.72 -5.08
C GLU A 189 -3.08 14.35 -6.55
N ASN A 190 -2.03 14.46 -7.38
CA ASN A 190 -2.14 14.18 -8.82
C ASN A 190 -1.90 12.70 -9.19
N ILE A 191 -1.11 11.95 -8.41
CA ILE A 191 -0.84 10.53 -8.68
C ILE A 191 -1.96 9.63 -8.17
N ARG A 192 -2.56 9.95 -7.01
CA ARG A 192 -3.58 9.09 -6.37
C ARG A 192 -4.79 8.77 -7.27
N PRO A 193 -5.37 9.71 -8.03
CA PRO A 193 -6.45 9.39 -8.95
C PRO A 193 -6.05 8.40 -10.05
N VAL A 194 -4.82 8.52 -10.59
CA VAL A 194 -4.29 7.61 -11.62
C VAL A 194 -4.03 6.22 -11.04
N LEU A 195 -3.46 6.16 -9.84
CA LEU A 195 -3.26 4.91 -9.11
C LEU A 195 -4.58 4.17 -8.85
N LEU A 196 -5.62 4.89 -8.39
CA LEU A 196 -6.94 4.34 -8.17
C LEU A 196 -7.58 3.87 -9.49
N ALA A 197 -7.48 4.66 -10.56
CA ALA A 197 -8.03 4.29 -11.86
C ALA A 197 -7.42 2.97 -12.38
N ASN A 198 -6.10 2.81 -12.25
CA ASN A 198 -5.41 1.56 -12.63
C ASN A 198 -5.84 0.37 -11.76
N MET A 199 -6.02 0.57 -10.45
CA MET A 199 -6.54 -0.48 -9.56
C MET A 199 -7.95 -0.92 -9.98
N LEU A 200 -8.84 0.04 -10.22
CA LEU A 200 -10.23 -0.23 -10.62
C LEU A 200 -10.29 -0.91 -11.99
N ALA A 201 -9.46 -0.49 -12.95
CA ALA A 201 -9.37 -1.10 -14.26
C ALA A 201 -8.99 -2.59 -14.16
N LEU A 202 -7.99 -2.92 -13.35
CA LEU A 202 -7.56 -4.32 -13.12
C LEU A 202 -8.60 -5.13 -12.34
N LEU A 203 -9.52 -4.48 -11.61
CA LEU A 203 -10.69 -5.10 -10.98
C LEU A 203 -11.91 -5.19 -11.92
N ASN A 204 -11.73 -4.99 -13.23
CA ASN A 204 -12.78 -4.97 -14.26
C ASN A 204 -13.79 -3.82 -14.11
N ASN A 205 -13.31 -2.64 -13.69
CA ASN A 205 -14.06 -1.40 -13.58
C ASN A 205 -15.40 -1.57 -12.84
N PRO A 206 -15.39 -2.02 -11.56
CA PRO A 206 -16.62 -2.11 -10.79
C PRO A 206 -17.20 -0.70 -10.59
N PRO A 207 -18.53 -0.56 -10.43
CA PRO A 207 -19.13 0.67 -9.95
C PRO A 207 -18.42 1.11 -8.67
N HIS A 208 -18.09 2.38 -8.56
CA HIS A 208 -17.45 2.89 -7.36
C HIS A 208 -18.03 4.25 -6.96
N GLU A 209 -17.93 4.57 -5.67
CA GLU A 209 -18.37 5.83 -5.11
C GLU A 209 -17.37 6.31 -4.06
N TYR A 210 -17.04 7.60 -4.10
CA TYR A 210 -16.32 8.22 -3.00
C TYR A 210 -17.27 8.48 -1.84
N ILE A 211 -16.88 8.02 -0.66
CA ILE A 211 -17.62 8.27 0.57
C ILE A 211 -16.78 9.13 1.52
N THR A 212 -17.46 9.93 2.34
CA THR A 212 -16.80 10.70 3.39
C THR A 212 -16.17 9.75 4.41
N ALA A 213 -14.97 10.10 4.87
CA ALA A 213 -14.23 9.39 5.90
C ALA A 213 -15.08 9.24 7.18
#